data_AF-A0A3C1PHY2-F1
#
_entry.id   AF-A0A3C1PHY2-F1
#
_cell.length_a   1.000
_cell.length_b   1.000
_cell.length_c   1.000
_cell.angle_alpha   90.00
_cell.angle_beta   90.00
_cell.angle_gamma   90.00
#
_symmetry.space_group_name_H-M   'P 1'
#
loop_
_entity.id
_entity.type
_entity.pdbx_description
1 polymer ?
#
loop_
_entity_poly.entity_id
_entity_poly.type
_entity_poly.pdbx_seq_one_letter_code
_entity_poly.pdbx_strand_id
1 'polypeptide(L)'
;SEAKPTFLGWYRQKVRHLSVSGYYKFWHKIILAFEPFTKFAVLACLIGLLFVPAAQLQALIALVFYYLVRSTVLFFVARHFKALNFLFLWPIFDIFIHLIYVFITLINFFKPKAIQWK
;
A
#
# COMPACT_ATOMS: atom_id res chain seq x y z
N SER A 1 9.92 -13.22 11.88
CA SER A 1 10.91 -12.64 10.95
C SER A 1 11.23 -11.25 11.41
N GLU A 2 12.44 -11.02 11.93
CA GLU A 2 12.91 -9.68 12.27
C GLU A 2 12.97 -8.77 11.02
N ALA A 3 12.84 -7.46 11.25
CA ALA A 3 13.02 -6.45 10.21
C ALA A 3 14.48 -6.48 9.74
N LYS A 4 14.70 -6.51 8.41
CA LYS A 4 16.05 -6.49 7.86
C LYS A 4 16.63 -5.07 7.95
N PRO A 5 17.88 -4.90 8.41
CA PRO A 5 18.47 -3.58 8.62
C PRO A 5 18.82 -2.87 7.30
N THR A 6 18.85 -3.60 6.18
CA THR A 6 19.19 -3.06 4.87
C THR A 6 18.00 -3.13 3.91
N PHE A 7 17.90 -2.14 3.03
CA PHE A 7 16.89 -2.12 1.96
C PHE A 7 16.97 -3.38 1.07
N LEU A 8 18.18 -3.83 0.73
CA LEU A 8 18.36 -5.06 -0.04
C LEU A 8 17.85 -6.30 0.71
N GLY A 9 18.07 -6.38 2.02
CA GLY A 9 17.52 -7.43 2.86
C GLY A 9 16.00 -7.41 2.89
N TRP A 10 15.41 -6.22 3.04
CA TRP A 10 13.96 -6.02 2.97
C TRP A 10 13.38 -6.40 1.60
N TYR A 11 14.02 -5.99 0.51
CA TYR A 11 13.61 -6.32 -0.85
C TYR A 11 13.61 -7.85 -1.07
N ARG A 12 14.68 -8.55 -0.69
CA ARG A 12 14.73 -10.02 -0.76
C ARG A 12 13.62 -10.68 0.07
N GLN A 13 13.30 -10.13 1.25
CA GLN A 13 12.17 -10.59 2.05
C GLN A 13 10.82 -10.40 1.34
N LYS A 14 10.59 -9.25 0.70
CA LYS A 14 9.36 -8.98 -0.05
C LYS A 14 9.22 -9.85 -1.30
N VAL A 15 10.31 -10.08 -2.02
CA VAL A 15 10.33 -11.01 -3.16
C VAL A 15 9.97 -12.43 -2.71
N ARG A 16 10.52 -12.92 -1.58
CA ARG A 16 10.14 -14.22 -0.97
C ARG A 16 8.68 -14.29 -0.56
N HIS A 17 8.17 -13.23 0.05
CA HIS A 17 6.77 -13.16 0.44
C HIS A 17 5.84 -13.24 -0.77
N LEU A 18 6.20 -12.58 -1.87
CA LEU A 18 5.40 -12.60 -3.09
C LEU A 18 5.55 -13.89 -3.89
N SER A 19 6.67 -14.62 -3.78
CA SER A 19 6.82 -15.92 -4.48
C SER A 19 5.86 -17.00 -3.97
N VAL A 20 5.38 -16.89 -2.72
CA VAL A 20 4.34 -17.80 -2.19
C VAL A 20 2.91 -17.35 -2.50
N SER A 21 2.72 -16.18 -3.11
CA SER A 21 1.39 -15.68 -3.46
C SER A 21 0.61 -16.64 -4.36
N GLY A 22 1.30 -17.47 -5.16
CA GLY A 22 0.72 -18.53 -5.97
C GLY A 22 -0.12 -19.53 -5.16
N TYR A 23 0.26 -19.81 -3.91
CA TYR A 23 -0.42 -20.75 -3.01
C TYR A 23 -1.61 -20.13 -2.26
N TYR A 24 -1.86 -18.83 -2.42
CA TYR A 24 -3.01 -18.20 -1.80
C TYR A 24 -4.32 -18.67 -2.45
N LYS A 25 -5.36 -18.82 -1.63
CA LYS A 25 -6.73 -19.06 -2.11
C LYS A 25 -7.14 -17.93 -3.06
N PHE A 26 -7.95 -18.25 -4.06
CA PHE A 26 -8.43 -17.29 -5.04
C PHE A 26 -9.01 -16.02 -4.40
N TRP A 27 -9.88 -16.18 -3.39
CA TRP A 27 -10.45 -15.06 -2.64
C TRP A 27 -9.41 -14.17 -1.94
N HIS A 28 -8.34 -14.75 -1.39
CA HIS A 28 -7.27 -13.96 -0.79
C HIS A 28 -6.52 -13.14 -1.83
N LYS A 29 -6.27 -13.72 -3.02
CA LYS A 29 -5.65 -12.99 -4.14
C LYS A 29 -6.51 -11.81 -4.60
N ILE A 30 -7.84 -12.01 -4.68
CA ILE A 30 -8.77 -10.93 -5.00
C ILE A 30 -8.67 -9.81 -3.97
N ILE A 31 -8.80 -10.14 -2.67
CA ILE A 31 -8.76 -9.13 -1.60
C ILE A 31 -7.43 -8.35 -1.63
N LEU A 32 -6.32 -9.06 -1.81
CA LEU A 32 -4.98 -8.46 -1.90
C LEU A 32 -4.80 -7.53 -3.11
N ALA A 33 -5.42 -7.85 -4.25
CA ALA A 33 -5.38 -7.01 -5.44
C ALA A 33 -6.37 -5.83 -5.35
N PHE A 34 -7.52 -6.05 -4.72
CA PHE A 34 -8.60 -5.07 -4.62
C PHE A 34 -8.25 -3.92 -3.66
N GLU A 35 -7.46 -4.19 -2.62
CA GLU A 35 -7.04 -3.16 -1.66
C GLU A 35 -6.26 -2.00 -2.29
N PRO A 36 -5.15 -2.21 -3.03
CA PRO A 36 -4.45 -1.12 -3.70
C PRO A 36 -5.30 -0.51 -4.80
N PHE A 37 -6.06 -1.34 -5.54
CA PHE A 37 -6.92 -0.87 -6.63
C PHE A 37 -7.97 0.14 -6.13
N THR A 38 -8.70 -0.20 -5.07
CA THR A 38 -9.73 0.68 -4.49
C THR A 38 -9.14 1.98 -3.97
N LYS A 39 -7.97 1.93 -3.32
CA LYS A 39 -7.27 3.15 -2.88
C LYS A 39 -6.92 4.08 -4.03
N PHE A 40 -6.32 3.54 -5.11
CA PHE A 40 -5.98 4.34 -6.28
C PHE A 40 -7.22 4.86 -6.98
N ALA A 41 -8.27 4.04 -7.12
CA ALA A 41 -9.53 4.45 -7.74
C ALA A 41 -10.21 5.58 -6.96
N VAL A 42 -10.35 5.45 -5.63
CA VAL A 42 -10.94 6.49 -4.78
C VAL A 42 -10.14 7.78 -4.88
N LEU A 43 -8.81 7.70 -4.77
CA LEU A 43 -7.96 8.89 -4.86
C LEU A 43 -8.06 9.56 -6.23
N ALA A 44 -8.03 8.77 -7.32
CA ALA A 44 -8.17 9.27 -8.68
C ALA A 44 -9.55 9.93 -8.91
N CYS A 45 -10.64 9.32 -8.44
CA CYS A 45 -11.97 9.90 -8.54
C CYS A 45 -12.10 11.20 -7.73
N LEU A 46 -11.63 11.22 -6.48
CA LEU A 46 -11.69 12.43 -5.64
C LEU A 46 -10.86 13.57 -6.24
N ILE A 47 -9.66 13.27 -6.75
CA ILE A 47 -8.82 14.27 -7.44
C ILE A 47 -9.51 14.73 -8.72
N GLY A 48 -10.07 13.83 -9.51
CA GLY A 48 -10.82 14.17 -10.73
C GLY A 48 -12.00 15.10 -10.45
N LEU A 49 -12.74 14.85 -9.37
CA LEU A 49 -13.87 15.68 -8.96
C LEU A 49 -13.48 17.09 -8.50
N LEU A 50 -12.22 17.32 -8.08
CA LEU A 50 -11.75 18.68 -7.77
C LEU A 50 -11.72 19.59 -9.02
N PHE A 51 -11.68 19.01 -10.22
CA PHE A 51 -11.73 19.74 -11.48
C PHE A 51 -13.17 19.96 -11.99
N VAL A 52 -14.19 19.49 -11.25
CA VAL A 52 -15.60 19.70 -11.57
C VAL A 52 -16.14 20.79 -10.64
N PRO A 53 -16.40 22.02 -11.14
CA PRO A 53 -16.75 23.16 -10.28
C PRO A 53 -17.94 22.91 -9.36
N ALA A 54 -18.96 22.20 -9.86
CA ALA A 54 -20.17 21.87 -9.09
C ALA A 54 -19.95 20.87 -7.95
N ALA A 55 -18.86 20.09 -8.00
CA ALA A 55 -18.54 19.05 -7.04
C ALA A 55 -17.27 19.35 -6.22
N GLN A 56 -16.57 20.47 -6.49
CA GLN A 56 -15.26 20.76 -5.93
C GLN A 56 -15.26 20.82 -4.40
N LEU A 57 -16.27 21.46 -3.79
CA LEU A 57 -16.38 21.55 -2.34
C LEU A 57 -16.63 20.18 -1.71
N GLN A 58 -17.55 19.40 -2.28
CA GLN A 58 -17.90 18.06 -1.82
C GLN A 58 -16.69 17.11 -1.96
N ALA A 59 -15.96 17.22 -3.06
CA ALA A 59 -14.73 16.47 -3.30
C ALA A 59 -13.65 16.81 -2.29
N LEU A 60 -13.47 18.10 -1.97
CA LEU A 60 -12.51 18.55 -0.95
C LEU A 60 -12.88 18.00 0.44
N ILE A 61 -14.16 18.10 0.84
CA ILE A 61 -14.65 17.55 2.11
C ILE A 61 -14.42 16.03 2.16
N ALA A 62 -14.77 15.31 1.10
CA ALA A 62 -14.57 13.87 1.02
C ALA A 62 -13.09 13.48 1.07
N LEU A 63 -12.20 14.26 0.44
CA LEU A 63 -10.75 14.04 0.48
C LEU A 63 -10.19 14.24 1.90
N VAL A 64 -10.59 15.31 2.58
CA VAL A 64 -10.19 15.58 3.97
C VAL A 64 -10.70 14.46 4.89
N PHE A 65 -11.97 14.08 4.75
CA PHE A 65 -12.56 13.00 5.54
C PHE A 65 -11.84 11.66 5.30
N TYR A 66 -11.54 11.33 4.04
CA TYR A 66 -10.78 10.14 3.68
C TYR A 66 -9.41 10.11 4.37
N TYR A 67 -8.64 11.20 4.30
CA TYR A 67 -7.34 11.27 4.97
C TYR A 67 -7.47 11.23 6.49
N LEU A 68 -8.50 11.84 7.07
CA LEU A 68 -8.74 11.82 8.51
C LEU A 68 -8.97 10.39 9.01
N VAL A 69 -9.92 9.66 8.40
CA VAL A 69 -10.22 8.27 8.78
C VAL A 69 -8.97 7.39 8.64
N ARG A 70 -8.23 7.52 7.54
CA ARG A 70 -7.00 6.75 7.35
C ARG A 70 -5.96 7.08 8.41
N SER A 71 -5.74 8.37 8.68
CA SER A 71 -4.78 8.84 9.69
C SER A 71 -5.12 8.32 11.08
N THR A 72 -6.39 8.23 11.44
CA THR A 72 -6.84 7.63 12.71
C THR A 72 -6.46 6.16 12.81
N VAL A 73 -6.75 5.35 11.78
CA VAL A 73 -6.35 3.93 11.76
C VAL A 73 -4.84 3.79 11.92
N LEU A 74 -4.09 4.63 11.21
CA LEU A 74 -2.63 4.58 11.18
C LEU A 74 -1.99 5.05 12.47
N PHE A 75 -2.61 6.00 13.17
CA PHE A 75 -2.18 6.38 14.50
C PHE A 75 -2.19 5.18 15.45
N PHE A 76 -3.26 4.37 15.43
CA PHE A 76 -3.31 3.16 16.25
C PHE A 76 -2.26 2.12 15.83
N VAL A 77 -2.05 1.93 14.53
CA VAL A 77 -1.01 1.02 14.00
C VAL A 77 0.39 1.51 14.41
N ALA A 78 0.69 2.78 14.19
CA ALA A 78 1.99 3.38 14.52
C ALA A 78 2.26 3.35 16.03
N ARG A 79 1.22 3.55 16.87
CA ARG A 79 1.33 3.41 18.31
C ARG A 79 1.68 1.96 18.71
N HIS A 80 1.03 0.98 18.09
CA HIS A 80 1.34 -0.44 18.33
C HIS A 80 2.78 -0.80 17.96
N PHE A 81 3.28 -0.29 16.83
CA PHE A 81 4.63 -0.56 16.33
C PHE A 81 5.71 0.43 16.84
N LYS A 82 5.40 1.32 17.79
CA LYS A 82 6.31 2.37 18.30
C LYS A 82 6.93 3.23 17.18
N ALA A 83 6.15 3.52 16.15
CA ALA A 83 6.58 4.21 14.92
C ALA A 83 5.93 5.60 14.73
N LEU A 84 5.49 6.25 15.83
CA LEU A 84 4.78 7.53 15.78
C LEU A 84 5.60 8.66 15.13
N ASN A 85 6.93 8.60 15.22
CA ASN A 85 7.83 9.59 14.60
C ASN A 85 7.70 9.65 13.07
N PHE A 86 7.15 8.60 12.45
CA PHE A 86 6.96 8.50 11.00
C PHE A 86 5.54 8.85 10.55
N LEU A 87 4.65 9.24 11.46
CA LEU A 87 3.23 9.46 11.14
C LEU A 87 3.04 10.58 10.12
N PHE A 88 3.85 11.64 10.18
CA PHE A 88 3.80 12.74 9.21
C PHE A 88 4.24 12.33 7.79
N LEU A 89 5.17 11.38 7.69
CA LEU A 89 5.63 10.85 6.40
C LEU A 89 4.70 9.77 5.84
N TRP A 90 3.66 9.39 6.59
CA TRP A 90 2.78 8.31 6.18
C TRP A 90 2.11 8.54 4.82
N PRO A 91 1.52 9.71 4.48
CA PRO A 91 0.86 9.88 3.19
C PRO A 91 1.81 9.59 2.01
N ILE A 92 3.09 9.94 2.17
CA ILE A 92 4.15 9.64 1.22
C ILE A 92 4.40 8.12 1.21
N PHE A 93 4.65 7.52 2.38
CA PHE A 93 4.88 6.08 2.47
C PHE A 93 3.73 5.22 1.96
N ASP A 94 2.48 5.67 2.11
CA ASP A 94 1.31 4.97 1.60
C ASP A 94 1.39 4.86 0.08
N ILE A 95 1.65 5.95 -0.65
CA ILE A 95 1.75 5.88 -2.11
C ILE A 95 2.99 5.07 -2.52
N PHE A 96 4.15 5.36 -1.92
CA PHE A 96 5.41 4.70 -2.25
C PHE A 96 5.36 3.18 -2.00
N ILE A 97 4.77 2.72 -0.90
CA ILE A 97 4.76 1.29 -0.58
C ILE A 97 3.91 0.50 -1.59
N HIS A 98 2.75 1.02 -2.00
CA HIS A 98 1.91 0.36 -3.00
C HIS A 98 2.60 0.34 -4.37
N LEU A 99 3.29 1.42 -4.76
CA LEU A 99 4.10 1.43 -6.00
C LEU A 99 5.20 0.38 -5.96
N ILE A 100 5.93 0.27 -4.84
CA ILE A 100 6.97 -0.75 -4.68
C ILE A 100 6.36 -2.15 -4.74
N TYR A 101 5.20 -2.40 -4.12
CA TYR A 101 4.54 -3.70 -4.20
C TYR A 101 4.11 -4.05 -5.63
N VAL A 102 3.52 -3.12 -6.37
CA VAL A 102 3.18 -3.33 -7.79
C VAL A 102 4.43 -3.64 -8.59
N PHE A 103 5.50 -2.85 -8.41
CA PHE A 103 6.78 -3.06 -9.10
C PHE A 103 7.40 -4.44 -8.80
N ILE A 104 7.48 -4.84 -7.53
CA ILE A 104 8.02 -6.16 -7.15
C ILE A 104 7.14 -7.28 -7.70
N THR A 105 5.82 -7.11 -7.67
CA THR A 105 4.86 -8.12 -8.19
C THR A 105 5.03 -8.31 -9.69
N LEU A 106 5.13 -7.22 -10.46
CA LEU A 106 5.38 -7.27 -11.90
C LEU A 106 6.72 -7.96 -12.22
N ILE A 107 7.80 -7.60 -11.52
CA ILE A 107 9.10 -8.24 -11.72
C ILE A 107 9.04 -9.74 -11.43
N ASN A 108 8.39 -10.14 -10.33
CA ASN A 108 8.28 -11.55 -9.96
C ASN A 108 7.40 -12.33 -10.94
N PHE A 109 6.39 -11.69 -11.53
CA PHE A 109 5.58 -12.30 -12.58
C PHE A 109 6.39 -12.59 -13.84
N PHE A 110 7.21 -11.64 -14.30
CA PHE A 110 8.02 -11.81 -15.52
C PHE A 110 9.33 -12.59 -15.31
N LYS A 111 9.90 -12.55 -14.10
CA LYS A 111 11.16 -13.21 -13.74
C LYS A 111 11.01 -13.94 -12.41
N PRO A 112 10.30 -15.08 -12.37
CA PRO A 112 10.15 -15.86 -11.16
C PRO A 112 11.54 -16.34 -10.70
N LYS A 113 12.04 -15.78 -9.61
CA LYS A 113 13.28 -16.26 -8.99
C LYS A 113 12.97 -17.53 -8.21
N ALA A 114 13.74 -18.59 -8.45
CA ALA A 114 13.78 -19.74 -7.55
C ALA A 114 14.44 -19.28 -6.23
N ILE A 115 13.63 -18.96 -5.22
CA ILE A 115 14.17 -18.51 -3.94
C ILE A 115 14.23 -19.69 -2.99
N GLN A 116 15.44 -20.05 -2.58
CA GLN A 116 15.65 -21.02 -1.52
C GLN A 116 15.19 -20.44 -0.18
N TRP A 117 14.29 -21.15 0.49
CA TRP A 117 13.88 -20.85 1.85
C TRP A 117 14.98 -21.34 2.80
N LYS A 118 15.84 -20.41 3.23
CA LYS A 118 16.68 -20.56 4.42
C LYS A 118 16.08 -19.74 5.55
#